data_AF-A0A1N6E8X3-F1
#
_entry.id   AF-A0A1N6E8X3-F1
#
_cell.length_a   1.000
_cell.length_b   1.000
_cell.length_c   1.000
_cell.angle_alpha   90.00
_cell.angle_beta   90.00
_cell.angle_gamma   90.00
#
_symmetry.space_group_name_H-M   'P 1'
#
loop_
_entity.id
_entity.type
_entity.pdbx_description
1 polymer ?
#
loop_
_entity_poly.entity_id
_entity_poly.type
_entity_poly.pdbx_seq_one_letter_code
_entity_poly.pdbx_strand_id
1 'polypeptide(L)'
;MSRTTASIPVLALALVGVGTFVAVRAQAPERAPGPLKDLAAKAIDLTYAFDKDTIYWPTDKSFQWDRTTWGPSKGGYWYASATFAASEHGGTHLDSPIHFGEGQATADQIPLTKLIGPAVVVDVQKACARDRDYQLRTDDLEAWERAHGRIPDGAIVVMRSGWGRFWPDPKAYLGSDAPGDTAHLHFPGVSRAAAEWLVAHRRVAGVGVDTASLDPGPSRDFMAHRVLNGAGIYGLENVANLNQVPESGATLIALPMKIRGGSGGPTRIIAILP
;
A
#
# COMPACT_ATOMS: atom_id res chain seq x y z
N MET A 1 30.73 47.26 -72.39
CA MET A 1 29.52 46.70 -73.03
C MET A 1 28.56 46.26 -71.94
N SER A 2 27.51 47.05 -71.76
CA SER A 2 26.39 46.80 -70.85
C SER A 2 25.60 45.57 -71.30
N ARG A 3 25.27 44.67 -70.38
CA ARG A 3 24.09 43.79 -70.49
C ARG A 3 23.39 43.65 -69.15
N THR A 4 22.32 44.44 -69.05
CA THR A 4 21.12 44.27 -68.25
C THR A 4 20.51 42.88 -68.44
N THR A 5 20.09 42.23 -67.35
CA THR A 5 19.05 41.20 -67.38
C THR A 5 18.04 41.48 -66.27
N ALA A 6 16.78 41.56 -66.69
CA ALA A 6 15.63 42.01 -65.95
C ALA A 6 15.17 41.00 -64.87
N SER A 7 14.71 41.53 -63.75
CA SER A 7 13.95 40.83 -62.72
C SER A 7 12.48 40.72 -63.14
N ILE A 8 11.96 39.49 -63.19
CA ILE A 8 10.54 39.21 -63.40
C ILE A 8 9.86 39.21 -62.02
N PRO A 9 8.78 39.97 -61.79
CA PRO A 9 8.03 39.88 -60.54
C PRO A 9 7.13 38.64 -60.59
N VAL A 10 7.29 37.74 -59.62
CA VAL A 10 6.32 36.65 -59.39
C VAL A 10 5.16 37.24 -58.58
N LEU A 11 4.01 37.30 -59.22
CA LEU A 11 2.73 37.71 -58.65
C LEU A 11 2.27 36.67 -57.62
N ALA A 12 2.29 37.01 -56.34
CA ALA A 12 1.74 36.17 -55.28
C ALA A 12 0.20 36.24 -55.33
N LEU A 13 -0.43 35.17 -55.80
CA LEU A 13 -1.88 35.01 -55.80
C LEU A 13 -2.34 34.70 -54.36
N ALA A 14 -2.98 35.66 -53.69
CA ALA A 14 -3.58 35.45 -52.38
C ALA A 14 -4.89 34.65 -52.54
N LEU A 15 -4.82 33.34 -52.30
CA LEU A 15 -6.01 32.51 -52.09
C LEU A 15 -6.56 32.77 -50.67
N VAL A 16 -7.64 33.54 -50.59
CA VAL A 16 -8.46 33.65 -49.38
C VAL A 16 -9.26 32.35 -49.26
N GLY A 17 -8.68 31.36 -48.59
CA GLY A 17 -9.42 30.18 -48.14
C GLY A 17 -10.34 30.56 -46.99
N VAL A 18 -11.66 30.57 -47.22
CA VAL A 18 -12.65 30.61 -46.14
C VAL A 18 -12.62 29.25 -45.46
N GLY A 19 -11.68 29.07 -44.52
CA GLY A 19 -11.66 27.93 -43.62
C GLY A 19 -12.80 28.09 -42.62
N THR A 20 -13.87 27.31 -42.77
CA THR A 20 -14.83 27.09 -41.69
C THR A 20 -14.09 26.45 -40.53
N PHE A 21 -13.77 27.24 -39.52
CA PHE A 21 -13.34 26.73 -38.22
C PHE A 21 -14.50 25.91 -37.64
N VAL A 22 -14.45 24.59 -37.82
CA VAL A 22 -15.22 23.69 -36.97
C VAL A 22 -14.59 23.80 -35.60
N ALA A 23 -15.21 24.60 -34.73
CA ALA A 23 -14.86 24.62 -33.32
C ALA A 23 -15.11 23.21 -32.77
N VAL A 24 -14.04 22.41 -32.66
CA VAL A 24 -14.04 21.23 -31.81
C VAL A 24 -14.21 21.78 -30.40
N ARG A 25 -15.45 21.83 -29.93
CA ARG A 25 -15.72 22.00 -28.50
C ARG A 25 -14.97 20.88 -27.81
N ALA A 26 -13.94 21.25 -27.04
CA ALA A 26 -13.39 20.35 -26.05
C ALA A 26 -14.58 19.91 -25.18
N GLN A 27 -15.01 18.67 -25.36
CA GLN A 27 -15.96 18.05 -24.45
C GLN A 27 -15.30 18.10 -23.08
N ALA A 28 -15.92 18.81 -22.14
CA ALA A 28 -15.53 18.74 -20.75
C ALA A 28 -15.46 17.26 -20.37
N PRO A 29 -14.41 16.80 -19.64
CA PRO A 29 -14.26 15.40 -19.34
C PRO A 29 -15.55 14.90 -18.70
N GLU A 30 -16.12 13.87 -19.32
CA GLU A 30 -17.34 13.23 -18.84
C GLU A 30 -17.05 12.77 -17.41
N ARG A 31 -17.77 13.36 -16.44
CA ARG A 31 -17.55 13.07 -15.02
C ARG A 31 -17.77 11.58 -14.80
N ALA A 32 -16.93 10.96 -13.98
CA ALA A 32 -17.09 9.54 -13.62
C ALA A 32 -18.55 9.24 -13.28
N PRO A 33 -19.14 8.15 -13.81
CA PRO A 33 -20.53 7.83 -13.58
C PRO A 33 -20.82 7.70 -12.07
N GLY A 34 -22.02 8.09 -11.65
CA GLY A 34 -22.44 8.24 -10.25
C GLY A 34 -21.93 7.15 -9.28
N PRO A 35 -22.09 5.84 -9.58
CA PRO A 35 -21.66 4.76 -8.69
C PRO A 35 -20.15 4.72 -8.39
N LEU A 36 -19.30 5.09 -9.36
CA LEU A 36 -17.84 5.11 -9.15
C LEU A 36 -17.39 6.33 -8.35
N LYS A 37 -18.10 7.45 -8.50
CA LYS A 37 -17.84 8.65 -7.71
C LYS A 37 -18.16 8.43 -6.23
N ASP A 38 -19.24 7.71 -5.95
CA ASP A 38 -19.65 7.39 -4.58
C ASP A 38 -18.64 6.43 -3.90
N LEU A 39 -18.11 5.46 -4.65
CA LEU A 39 -17.01 4.59 -4.21
C LEU A 39 -15.75 5.39 -3.85
N ALA A 40 -15.32 6.30 -4.72
CA ALA A 40 -14.13 7.13 -4.47
C ALA A 40 -14.32 8.09 -3.29
N ALA A 41 -15.53 8.62 -3.09
CA ALA A 41 -15.84 9.50 -1.96
C ALA A 41 -15.83 8.77 -0.61
N LYS A 42 -16.02 7.44 -0.62
CA LYS A 42 -15.96 6.58 0.57
C LYS A 42 -14.59 5.90 0.77
N ALA A 43 -13.61 6.18 -0.09
CA ALA A 43 -12.31 5.55 -0.01
C ALA A 43 -11.43 6.23 1.06
N ILE A 44 -10.89 5.43 1.97
CA ILE A 44 -9.87 5.82 2.92
C ILE A 44 -8.53 5.26 2.46
N ASP A 45 -7.52 6.12 2.36
CA ASP A 45 -6.15 5.71 2.06
C ASP A 45 -5.47 5.18 3.32
N LEU A 46 -5.05 3.91 3.29
CA LEU A 46 -4.41 3.22 4.40
C LEU A 46 -2.92 3.02 4.15
N THR A 47 -2.32 3.91 3.36
CA THR A 47 -0.93 3.79 2.89
C THR A 47 -0.11 5.01 3.30
N TYR A 48 1.05 4.79 3.91
CA TYR A 48 2.04 5.85 4.10
C TYR A 48 2.72 6.20 2.77
N ALA A 49 2.97 7.49 2.54
CA ALA A 49 3.76 7.92 1.40
C ALA A 49 5.21 7.42 1.56
N PHE A 50 5.81 6.97 0.46
CA PHE A 50 7.21 6.55 0.45
C PHE A 50 8.11 7.76 0.22
N ASP A 51 9.04 7.98 1.14
CA ASP A 51 10.04 9.04 1.16
C ASP A 51 11.26 8.61 2.00
N LYS A 52 12.18 9.55 2.25
CA LYS A 52 13.42 9.30 3.00
C LYS A 52 13.19 8.92 4.48
N ASP A 53 12.02 9.23 5.03
CA ASP A 53 11.65 8.99 6.43
C ASP A 53 10.77 7.74 6.56
N THR A 54 10.50 7.05 5.44
CA THR A 54 9.76 5.78 5.45
C THR A 54 10.53 4.74 6.26
N ILE A 55 9.83 4.13 7.20
CA ILE A 55 10.39 3.10 8.07
C ILE A 55 10.48 1.77 7.31
N TYR A 56 11.65 1.16 7.39
CA TYR A 56 11.97 -0.18 6.89
C TYR A 56 12.44 -1.03 8.08
N TRP A 57 12.50 -2.35 7.88
CA TRP A 57 13.14 -3.23 8.83
C TRP A 57 14.61 -2.80 9.09
N PRO A 58 15.18 -2.91 10.32
CA PRO A 58 16.47 -2.32 10.65
C PRO A 58 17.66 -2.74 9.77
N THR A 59 17.59 -3.92 9.14
CA THR A 59 18.65 -4.45 8.27
C THR A 59 18.43 -4.15 6.79
N ASP A 60 17.30 -3.55 6.44
CA ASP A 60 16.86 -3.40 5.06
C ASP A 60 17.34 -2.09 4.43
N LYS A 61 17.37 -2.07 3.09
CA LYS A 61 17.68 -0.84 2.35
C LYS A 61 16.44 0.04 2.33
N SER A 62 16.59 1.24 2.88
CA SER A 62 15.54 2.26 2.86
C SER A 62 15.18 2.72 1.45
N PHE A 63 14.06 3.44 1.34
CA PHE A 63 13.60 4.01 0.09
C PHE A 63 14.55 5.11 -0.41
N GLN A 64 15.14 4.88 -1.57
CA GLN A 64 15.97 5.84 -2.30
C GLN A 64 15.17 6.38 -3.47
N TRP A 65 15.13 7.70 -3.62
CA TRP A 65 14.40 8.37 -4.69
C TRP A 65 15.20 9.52 -5.28
N ASP A 66 15.58 9.36 -6.55
CA ASP A 66 16.46 10.28 -7.26
C ASP A 66 15.71 10.91 -8.43
N ARG A 67 15.47 12.23 -8.34
CA ARG A 67 14.89 12.99 -9.45
C ARG A 67 15.90 13.08 -10.59
N THR A 68 15.55 12.55 -11.76
CA THR A 68 16.43 12.55 -12.94
C THR A 68 16.19 13.77 -13.81
N THR A 69 14.93 14.05 -14.17
CA THR A 69 14.52 15.29 -14.84
C THR A 69 13.34 15.87 -14.09
N TRP A 70 13.35 17.17 -13.84
CA TRP A 70 12.27 17.81 -13.08
C TRP A 70 12.06 19.26 -13.52
N GLY A 71 11.50 19.46 -14.71
CA GLY A 71 11.31 20.81 -15.22
C GLY A 71 10.96 20.92 -16.69
N PRO A 72 11.06 22.14 -17.25
CA PRO A 72 10.88 22.39 -18.67
C PRO A 72 11.88 21.57 -19.50
N SER A 73 11.37 20.80 -20.46
CA SER A 73 12.17 20.02 -21.40
C SER A 73 12.59 20.88 -22.61
N LYS A 74 13.60 20.41 -23.34
CA LYS A 74 14.01 21.02 -24.63
C LYS A 74 12.89 21.03 -25.68
N GLY A 75 11.87 20.17 -25.53
CA GLY A 75 10.71 20.12 -26.41
C GLY A 75 9.61 21.14 -26.07
N GLY A 76 9.84 22.03 -25.10
CA GLY A 76 8.88 23.09 -24.73
C GLY A 76 7.74 22.63 -23.81
N TYR A 77 7.83 21.43 -23.22
CA TYR A 77 6.85 20.89 -22.27
C TYR A 77 7.48 20.56 -20.92
N TRP A 78 6.69 20.56 -19.84
CA TRP A 78 7.14 20.13 -18.51
C TRP A 78 7.32 18.60 -18.47
N TYR A 79 8.47 18.13 -17.97
CA TYR A 79 8.78 16.72 -17.81
C TYR A 79 9.37 16.45 -16.43
N ALA A 80 8.76 15.51 -15.72
CA ALA A 80 9.20 15.05 -14.41
C ALA A 80 9.40 13.53 -14.46
N SER A 81 10.59 13.08 -14.08
CA SER A 81 10.99 11.69 -14.02
C SER A 81 11.99 11.49 -12.88
N ALA A 82 11.96 10.30 -12.30
CA ALA A 82 12.80 9.92 -11.19
C ALA A 82 13.03 8.40 -11.22
N THR A 83 14.11 7.96 -10.58
CA THR A 83 14.37 6.55 -10.28
C THR A 83 14.16 6.30 -8.80
N PHE A 84 13.82 5.08 -8.43
CA PHE A 84 13.79 4.67 -7.03
C PHE A 84 14.37 3.26 -6.85
N ALA A 85 14.83 2.97 -5.64
CA ALA A 85 15.26 1.65 -5.19
C ALA A 85 14.92 1.46 -3.71
N ALA A 86 14.51 0.26 -3.32
CA ALA A 86 14.15 -0.10 -1.95
C ALA A 86 14.17 -1.61 -1.77
N SER A 87 14.23 -2.08 -0.51
CA SER A 87 13.81 -3.45 -0.17
C SER A 87 12.31 -3.68 -0.48
N GLU A 88 11.90 -4.93 -0.68
CA GLU A 88 10.49 -5.27 -0.91
C GLU A 88 9.60 -5.02 0.32
N HIS A 89 10.18 -5.15 1.51
CA HIS A 89 9.51 -5.12 2.81
C HIS A 89 9.81 -3.82 3.56
N GLY A 90 9.04 -2.77 3.25
CA GLY A 90 9.10 -1.52 4.00
C GLY A 90 8.07 -0.52 3.58
N GLY A 91 7.85 0.49 4.43
CA GLY A 91 6.63 1.29 4.37
C GLY A 91 5.38 0.42 4.45
N THR A 92 4.25 0.95 3.98
CA THR A 92 3.04 0.12 3.81
C THR A 92 3.26 -0.88 2.68
N HIS A 93 3.27 -2.17 3.02
CA HIS A 93 3.59 -3.24 2.08
C HIS A 93 2.80 -4.51 2.34
N LEU A 94 2.90 -5.44 1.40
CA LEU A 94 2.33 -6.78 1.48
C LEU A 94 3.47 -7.81 1.56
N ASP A 95 3.31 -8.77 2.45
CA ASP A 95 4.14 -9.97 2.52
C ASP A 95 3.44 -11.09 1.77
N SER A 96 4.07 -11.56 0.70
CA SER A 96 3.54 -12.68 -0.06
C SER A 96 3.72 -13.98 0.73
N PRO A 97 2.85 -14.97 0.54
CA PRO A 97 2.99 -16.25 1.22
C PRO A 97 4.36 -16.93 1.11
N ILE A 98 5.12 -16.71 0.03
CA ILE A 98 6.49 -17.24 -0.10
C ILE A 98 7.48 -16.65 0.95
N HIS A 99 7.18 -15.50 1.55
CA HIS A 99 8.09 -14.78 2.45
C HIS A 99 8.55 -15.64 3.64
N PHE A 100 7.62 -16.38 4.27
CA PHE A 100 7.92 -17.39 5.30
C PHE A 100 7.31 -18.77 5.03
N GLY A 101 6.61 -18.94 3.90
CA GLY A 101 5.98 -20.20 3.51
C GLY A 101 6.68 -20.84 2.31
N GLU A 102 7.60 -21.77 2.54
CA GLU A 102 8.32 -22.45 1.46
C GLU A 102 7.36 -23.05 0.41
N GLY A 103 7.61 -22.75 -0.87
CA GLY A 103 6.78 -23.23 -1.98
C GLY A 103 5.44 -22.52 -2.18
N GLN A 104 5.13 -21.49 -1.37
CA GLN A 104 3.89 -20.72 -1.49
C GLN A 104 3.96 -19.64 -2.57
N ALA A 105 2.84 -18.95 -2.80
CA ALA A 105 2.70 -17.96 -3.86
C ALA A 105 3.62 -16.74 -3.67
N THR A 106 4.25 -16.31 -4.76
CA THR A 106 4.97 -15.03 -4.88
C THR A 106 4.00 -13.87 -5.15
N ALA A 107 4.46 -12.63 -5.02
CA ALA A 107 3.63 -11.42 -5.14
C ALA A 107 2.82 -11.35 -6.44
N ASP A 108 3.41 -11.76 -7.57
CA ASP A 108 2.75 -11.79 -8.87
C ASP A 108 1.72 -12.90 -9.06
N GLN A 109 1.71 -13.89 -8.16
CA GLN A 109 0.86 -15.09 -8.22
C GLN A 109 -0.36 -15.00 -7.30
N ILE A 110 -0.43 -14.02 -6.39
CA ILE A 110 -1.60 -13.83 -5.53
C ILE A 110 -2.81 -13.41 -6.39
N PRO A 111 -3.92 -14.15 -6.38
CA PRO A 111 -5.09 -13.80 -7.18
C PRO A 111 -5.76 -12.52 -6.63
N LEU A 112 -6.28 -11.68 -7.52
CA LEU A 112 -7.01 -10.46 -7.14
C LEU A 112 -8.17 -10.72 -6.17
N THR A 113 -8.80 -11.89 -6.26
CA THR A 113 -9.89 -12.30 -5.35
C THR A 113 -9.44 -12.50 -3.90
N LYS A 114 -8.13 -12.61 -3.64
CA LYS A 114 -7.57 -12.58 -2.28
C LYS A 114 -7.21 -11.16 -1.85
N LEU A 115 -6.90 -10.26 -2.78
CA LEU A 115 -6.45 -8.90 -2.50
C LEU A 115 -7.60 -7.91 -2.24
N ILE A 116 -8.84 -8.36 -2.43
CA ILE A 116 -10.07 -7.57 -2.24
C ILE A 116 -11.03 -8.40 -1.39
N GLY A 117 -11.36 -7.91 -0.20
CA GLY A 117 -12.21 -8.68 0.71
C GLY A 117 -12.80 -7.85 1.86
N PRO A 118 -13.75 -8.43 2.63
CA PRO A 118 -14.30 -7.78 3.81
C PRO A 118 -13.19 -7.37 4.78
N ALA A 119 -13.26 -6.12 5.25
CA ALA A 119 -12.38 -5.62 6.30
C ALA A 119 -12.87 -6.10 7.65
N VAL A 120 -12.00 -6.75 8.41
CA VAL A 120 -12.22 -7.10 9.83
C VAL A 120 -11.16 -6.36 10.62
N VAL A 121 -11.54 -5.26 11.28
CA VAL A 121 -10.59 -4.47 12.09
C VAL A 121 -10.78 -4.84 13.55
N VAL A 122 -9.75 -5.48 14.13
CA VAL A 122 -9.74 -5.91 15.53
C VAL A 122 -9.02 -4.85 16.36
N ASP A 123 -9.79 -4.07 17.12
CA ASP A 123 -9.25 -2.98 17.94
C ASP A 123 -8.66 -3.50 19.25
N VAL A 124 -7.34 -3.35 19.39
CA VAL A 124 -6.59 -3.65 20.60
C VAL A 124 -5.78 -2.45 21.08
N GLN A 125 -6.13 -1.23 20.65
CA GLN A 125 -5.40 0.00 20.97
C GLN A 125 -5.26 0.22 22.47
N LYS A 126 -6.33 -0.04 23.23
CA LYS A 126 -6.33 0.09 24.70
C LYS A 126 -5.38 -0.89 25.37
N ALA A 127 -5.24 -2.10 24.83
CA ALA A 127 -4.29 -3.09 25.35
C ALA A 127 -2.85 -2.69 25.02
N CYS A 128 -2.60 -2.28 23.76
CA CYS A 128 -1.28 -1.83 23.29
C CYS A 128 -0.79 -0.54 23.96
N ALA A 129 -1.71 0.29 24.47
CA ALA A 129 -1.34 1.47 25.28
C ALA A 129 -0.82 1.10 26.68
N ARG A 130 -1.16 -0.09 27.19
CA ARG A 130 -0.72 -0.60 28.50
C ARG A 130 0.48 -1.54 28.38
N ASP A 131 0.59 -2.21 27.25
CA ASP A 131 1.65 -3.18 26.96
C ASP A 131 2.18 -2.91 25.55
N ARG A 132 3.43 -2.42 25.48
CA ARG A 132 4.08 -2.06 24.21
C ARG A 132 4.30 -3.27 23.31
N ASP A 133 4.45 -4.45 23.90
CA ASP A 133 4.72 -5.72 23.22
C ASP A 133 3.47 -6.62 23.20
N TYR A 134 2.28 -6.01 23.30
CA TYR A 134 1.01 -6.72 23.29
C TYR A 134 0.90 -7.60 22.04
N GLN A 135 0.44 -8.84 22.24
CA GLN A 135 0.20 -9.76 21.15
C GLN A 135 -1.31 -10.00 21.03
N LEU A 136 -1.87 -9.80 19.83
CA LEU A 136 -3.26 -10.11 19.52
C LEU A 136 -3.58 -11.53 19.95
N ARG A 137 -4.61 -11.70 20.77
CA ARG A 137 -4.99 -12.98 21.36
C ARG A 137 -6.16 -13.60 20.61
N THR A 138 -6.33 -14.90 20.78
CA THR A 138 -7.55 -15.59 20.33
C THR A 138 -8.81 -14.96 20.95
N ASP A 139 -8.75 -14.58 22.23
CA ASP A 139 -9.86 -13.93 22.92
C ASP A 139 -10.29 -12.59 22.27
N ASP A 140 -9.35 -11.85 21.67
CA ASP A 140 -9.64 -10.60 20.96
C ASP A 140 -10.44 -10.88 19.68
N LEU A 141 -10.06 -11.93 18.94
CA LEU A 141 -10.77 -12.40 17.75
C LEU A 141 -12.18 -12.88 18.08
N GLU A 142 -12.31 -13.69 19.12
CA GLU A 142 -13.61 -14.20 19.57
C GLU A 142 -14.49 -13.08 20.14
N ALA A 143 -13.91 -12.09 20.82
CA ALA A 143 -14.62 -10.90 21.27
C ALA A 143 -15.15 -10.08 20.09
N TRP A 144 -14.34 -9.89 19.05
CA TRP A 144 -14.76 -9.24 17.83
C TRP A 144 -15.94 -10.00 17.20
N GLU A 145 -15.88 -11.33 17.12
CA GLU A 145 -16.98 -12.11 16.54
C GLU A 145 -18.27 -12.08 17.36
N ARG A 146 -18.18 -12.03 18.69
CA ARG A 146 -19.36 -11.84 19.54
C ARG A 146 -20.05 -10.50 19.26
N ALA A 147 -19.30 -9.47 18.89
CA ALA A 147 -19.82 -8.13 18.63
C ALA A 147 -20.31 -7.94 17.18
N HIS A 148 -19.59 -8.51 16.20
CA HIS A 148 -19.77 -8.20 14.78
C HIS A 148 -20.23 -9.41 13.93
N GLY A 149 -20.35 -10.59 14.54
CA GLY A 149 -20.62 -11.84 13.85
C GLY A 149 -19.35 -12.56 13.39
N ARG A 150 -19.51 -13.76 12.83
CA ARG A 150 -18.39 -14.60 12.39
C ARG A 150 -17.54 -13.86 11.34
N ILE A 151 -16.20 -13.92 11.48
CA ILE A 151 -15.24 -13.43 10.48
C ILE A 151 -15.59 -14.09 9.13
N PRO A 152 -15.92 -13.29 8.09
CA PRO A 152 -16.31 -13.83 6.79
C PRO A 152 -15.16 -14.58 6.10
N ASP A 153 -15.49 -15.56 5.28
CA ASP A 153 -14.52 -16.18 4.37
C ASP A 153 -13.99 -15.14 3.37
N GLY A 154 -12.69 -15.18 3.09
CA GLY A 154 -12.01 -14.20 2.25
C GLY A 154 -11.79 -12.84 2.91
N ALA A 155 -12.10 -12.68 4.21
CA ALA A 155 -11.83 -11.44 4.93
C ALA A 155 -10.33 -11.14 5.05
N ILE A 156 -10.02 -9.86 5.17
CA ILE A 156 -8.70 -9.33 5.51
C ILE A 156 -8.79 -8.84 6.96
N VAL A 157 -8.15 -9.57 7.87
CA VAL A 157 -8.19 -9.29 9.31
C VAL A 157 -7.02 -8.37 9.67
N VAL A 158 -7.31 -7.17 10.17
CA VAL A 158 -6.28 -6.18 10.49
C VAL A 158 -6.34 -5.84 11.98
N MET A 159 -5.21 -5.98 12.66
CA MET A 159 -5.02 -5.55 14.03
C MET A 159 -4.84 -4.03 14.08
N ARG A 160 -5.74 -3.32 14.76
CA ARG A 160 -5.59 -1.88 15.05
C ARG A 160 -4.97 -1.72 16.44
N SER A 161 -3.67 -1.48 16.49
CA SER A 161 -2.93 -1.21 17.74
C SER A 161 -2.80 0.30 18.04
N GLY A 162 -3.08 1.14 17.04
CA GLY A 162 -2.92 2.59 17.12
C GLY A 162 -1.47 3.02 16.95
N TRP A 163 -0.63 2.18 16.34
CA TRP A 163 0.81 2.38 16.25
C TRP A 163 1.20 3.55 15.36
N GLY A 164 0.35 3.88 14.39
CA GLY A 164 0.58 4.97 13.45
C GLY A 164 0.85 6.32 14.10
N ARG A 165 0.54 6.52 15.39
CA ARG A 165 0.92 7.70 16.18
C ARG A 165 2.44 7.92 16.31
N PHE A 166 3.25 6.86 16.12
CA PHE A 166 4.69 6.93 16.18
C PHE A 166 5.34 7.12 14.81
N TRP A 167 4.58 7.01 13.72
CA TRP A 167 5.10 7.25 12.37
C TRP A 167 5.37 8.76 12.15
N PRO A 168 6.49 9.17 11.53
CA PRO A 168 7.59 8.36 10.97
C PRO A 168 8.84 8.26 11.89
N ASP A 169 8.73 8.47 13.20
CA ASP A 169 9.88 8.42 14.12
C ASP A 169 10.35 6.96 14.34
N PRO A 170 11.51 6.53 13.80
CA PRO A 170 11.94 5.15 13.88
C PRO A 170 12.17 4.69 15.31
N LYS A 171 12.70 5.56 16.18
CA LYS A 171 12.96 5.20 17.58
C LYS A 171 11.65 4.98 18.33
N ALA A 172 10.67 5.85 18.15
CA ALA A 172 9.37 5.71 18.79
C ALA A 172 8.54 4.56 18.19
N TYR A 173 8.69 4.29 16.89
CA TYR A 173 7.94 3.28 16.14
C TYR A 173 8.52 1.86 16.33
N LEU A 174 9.84 1.70 16.18
CA LEU A 174 10.53 0.42 16.28
C LEU A 174 11.00 0.10 17.70
N GLY A 175 11.20 1.10 18.56
CA GLY A 175 11.86 0.95 19.86
C GLY A 175 13.38 1.19 19.82
N SER A 176 13.97 1.19 18.62
CA SER A 176 15.38 1.50 18.37
C SER A 176 15.53 2.18 17.01
N ASP A 177 16.44 3.14 16.92
CA ASP A 177 16.91 3.77 15.68
C ASP A 177 18.37 3.40 15.37
N ALA A 178 18.96 2.48 16.14
CA ALA A 178 20.30 2.00 15.89
C ALA A 178 20.35 1.16 14.60
N PRO A 179 21.25 1.46 13.65
CA PRO A 179 21.33 0.72 12.38
C PRO A 179 21.50 -0.79 12.61
N GLY A 180 20.65 -1.60 11.97
CA GLY A 180 20.69 -3.06 12.07
C GLY A 180 20.21 -3.64 13.41
N ASP A 181 19.69 -2.83 14.34
CA ASP A 181 19.25 -3.33 15.65
C ASP A 181 17.89 -4.03 15.58
N THR A 182 17.95 -5.35 15.45
CA THR A 182 16.77 -6.21 15.62
C THR A 182 16.59 -6.65 17.08
N ALA A 183 17.57 -6.43 17.95
CA ALA A 183 17.62 -6.96 19.31
C ALA A 183 16.71 -6.20 20.30
N HIS A 184 16.47 -4.91 20.06
CA HIS A 184 15.71 -4.03 20.97
C HIS A 184 14.44 -3.46 20.33
N LEU A 185 13.84 -4.23 19.43
CA LEU A 185 12.57 -3.87 18.83
C LEU A 185 11.42 -4.07 19.81
N HIS A 186 10.53 -3.09 19.90
CA HIS A 186 9.37 -3.10 20.77
C HIS A 186 8.17 -2.49 20.06
N PHE A 187 7.21 -3.33 19.70
CA PHE A 187 5.93 -2.98 19.11
C PHE A 187 5.02 -4.21 19.17
N PRO A 188 3.69 -4.02 19.16
CA PRO A 188 2.77 -5.13 19.28
C PRO A 188 2.68 -5.91 17.97
N GLY A 189 2.09 -7.11 18.03
CA GLY A 189 1.94 -7.97 16.86
C GLY A 189 0.88 -9.04 17.08
N VAL A 190 0.85 -10.03 16.20
CA VAL A 190 -0.07 -11.16 16.28
C VAL A 190 0.57 -12.28 17.10
N SER A 191 -0.15 -12.83 18.07
CA SER A 191 0.37 -14.01 18.79
C SER A 191 0.34 -15.25 17.88
N ARG A 192 1.24 -16.19 18.15
CA ARG A 192 1.20 -17.53 17.54
C ARG A 192 -0.19 -18.18 17.65
N ALA A 193 -0.81 -18.12 18.83
CA ALA A 193 -2.11 -18.73 19.08
C ALA A 193 -3.24 -18.10 18.24
N ALA A 194 -3.22 -16.77 18.06
CA ALA A 194 -4.17 -16.08 17.20
C ALA A 194 -3.98 -16.44 15.72
N ALA A 195 -2.71 -16.50 15.26
CA ALA A 195 -2.39 -16.94 13.90
C ALA A 195 -2.86 -18.39 13.63
N GLU A 196 -2.55 -19.32 14.54
CA GLU A 196 -2.98 -20.72 14.44
C GLU A 196 -4.51 -20.84 14.48
N TRP A 197 -5.19 -20.05 15.32
CA TRP A 197 -6.64 -20.04 15.40
C TRP A 197 -7.30 -19.56 14.10
N LEU A 198 -6.77 -18.49 13.48
CA LEU A 198 -7.26 -17.98 12.20
C LEU A 198 -7.10 -19.04 11.10
N VAL A 199 -5.94 -19.69 11.02
CA VAL A 199 -5.67 -20.78 10.05
C VAL A 199 -6.61 -21.97 10.27
N ALA A 200 -6.80 -22.38 11.53
CA ALA A 200 -7.57 -23.57 11.86
C ALA A 200 -9.08 -23.38 11.70
N HIS A 201 -9.60 -22.19 11.99
CA HIS A 201 -11.04 -21.99 12.14
C HIS A 201 -11.65 -21.02 11.13
N ARG A 202 -10.85 -20.24 10.39
CA ARG A 202 -11.34 -19.25 9.41
C ARG A 202 -10.63 -19.43 8.07
N ARG A 203 -11.22 -18.88 7.01
CA ARG A 203 -10.67 -18.90 5.65
C ARG A 203 -10.32 -17.47 5.21
N VAL A 204 -9.52 -16.78 6.03
CA VAL A 204 -9.11 -15.40 5.74
C VAL A 204 -8.17 -15.35 4.53
N ALA A 205 -8.21 -14.25 3.79
CA ALA A 205 -7.33 -14.04 2.65
C ALA A 205 -5.96 -13.50 3.07
N GLY A 206 -5.96 -12.57 4.03
CA GLY A 206 -4.77 -11.91 4.56
C GLY A 206 -4.94 -11.48 6.01
N VAL A 207 -3.82 -11.22 6.68
CA VAL A 207 -3.75 -10.64 8.01
C VAL A 207 -2.87 -9.40 7.95
N GLY A 208 -3.26 -8.33 8.64
CA GLY A 208 -2.52 -7.09 8.67
C GLY A 208 -2.32 -6.49 10.04
N VAL A 209 -1.36 -5.58 10.15
CA VAL A 209 -1.01 -4.81 11.35
C VAL A 209 -0.67 -3.37 10.97
N ASP A 210 -0.87 -2.43 11.90
CA ASP A 210 -0.38 -1.05 11.77
C ASP A 210 1.06 -0.86 12.28
N THR A 211 1.78 -1.95 12.55
CA THR A 211 3.18 -2.02 13.05
C THR A 211 4.17 -2.48 11.96
N ALA A 212 5.46 -2.49 12.31
CA ALA A 212 6.56 -2.87 11.42
C ALA A 212 6.69 -4.37 11.14
N SER A 213 5.91 -5.21 11.82
CA SER A 213 5.91 -6.65 11.60
C SER A 213 4.60 -7.30 12.05
N LEU A 214 4.12 -8.35 11.37
CA LEU A 214 3.05 -9.23 11.88
C LEU A 214 3.40 -9.82 13.24
N ASP A 215 4.68 -10.03 13.52
CA ASP A 215 5.17 -10.52 14.81
C ASP A 215 5.47 -9.35 15.76
N PRO A 216 5.38 -9.55 17.09
CA PRO A 216 5.76 -8.51 18.05
C PRO A 216 7.26 -8.20 17.93
N GLY A 217 7.67 -6.96 18.19
CA GLY A 217 9.06 -6.50 18.04
C GLY A 217 10.12 -7.40 18.69
N PRO A 218 9.91 -7.89 19.92
CA PRO A 218 10.86 -8.79 20.57
C PRO A 218 10.97 -10.19 19.95
N SER A 219 10.15 -10.54 18.96
CA SER A 219 10.12 -11.85 18.32
C SER A 219 11.47 -12.24 17.70
N ARG A 220 11.77 -13.53 17.77
CA ARG A 220 13.00 -14.14 17.22
C ARG A 220 12.71 -15.33 16.32
N ASP A 221 11.49 -15.85 16.37
CA ASP A 221 11.07 -17.05 15.67
C ASP A 221 10.00 -16.79 14.61
N PHE A 222 9.47 -15.56 14.55
CA PHE A 222 8.52 -15.07 13.54
C PHE A 222 7.34 -16.01 13.33
N MET A 223 6.76 -16.49 14.44
CA MET A 223 5.73 -17.53 14.38
C MET A 223 4.43 -17.06 13.73
N ALA A 224 4.06 -15.77 13.82
CA ALA A 224 2.89 -15.27 13.12
C ALA A 224 3.09 -15.38 11.60
N HIS A 225 4.22 -14.88 11.10
CA HIS A 225 4.60 -15.05 9.70
C HIS A 225 4.59 -16.51 9.27
N ARG A 226 5.33 -17.38 9.96
CA ARG A 226 5.50 -18.79 9.59
C ARG A 226 4.16 -19.53 9.52
N VAL A 227 3.28 -19.29 10.48
CA VAL A 227 1.94 -19.92 10.51
C VAL A 227 1.07 -19.39 9.37
N LEU A 228 0.99 -18.08 9.19
CA LEU A 228 0.10 -17.46 8.21
C LEU A 228 0.58 -17.70 6.78
N ASN A 229 1.84 -17.37 6.49
CA ASN A 229 2.43 -17.54 5.16
C ASN A 229 2.51 -19.02 4.78
N GLY A 230 2.86 -19.91 5.72
CA GLY A 230 2.83 -21.36 5.52
C GLY A 230 1.44 -21.90 5.15
N ALA A 231 0.37 -21.22 5.55
CA ALA A 231 -1.02 -21.54 5.18
C ALA A 231 -1.51 -20.82 3.90
N GLY A 232 -0.65 -20.09 3.19
CA GLY A 232 -1.02 -19.36 1.97
C GLY A 232 -1.78 -18.06 2.21
N ILE A 233 -1.67 -17.49 3.42
CA ILE A 233 -2.25 -16.21 3.85
C ILE A 233 -1.16 -15.15 3.76
N TYR A 234 -1.46 -14.01 3.11
CA TYR A 234 -0.52 -12.91 2.96
C TYR A 234 -0.54 -11.96 4.18
N GLY A 235 0.55 -11.24 4.38
CA GLY A 235 0.70 -10.19 5.40
C GLY A 235 0.44 -8.78 4.85
N LEU A 236 0.01 -7.86 5.70
CA LEU A 236 0.02 -6.42 5.43
C LEU A 236 0.65 -5.70 6.62
N GLU A 237 1.67 -4.90 6.38
CA GLU A 237 2.40 -4.23 7.46
C GLU A 237 2.44 -2.72 7.24
N ASN A 238 2.65 -1.99 8.33
CA ASN A 238 2.61 -0.53 8.39
C ASN A 238 1.31 0.03 7.76
N VAL A 239 0.16 -0.59 8.03
CA VAL A 239 -1.14 -0.12 7.52
C VAL A 239 -1.50 1.21 8.20
N ALA A 240 -1.65 2.28 7.42
CA ALA A 240 -1.93 3.61 7.94
C ALA A 240 -3.43 3.80 8.25
N ASN A 241 -3.77 4.84 9.03
CA ASN A 241 -5.12 5.40 9.13
C ASN A 241 -6.26 4.43 9.54
N LEU A 242 -5.96 3.31 10.20
CA LEU A 242 -6.99 2.35 10.65
C LEU A 242 -8.01 2.93 11.64
N ASN A 243 -7.72 4.08 12.25
CA ASN A 243 -8.69 4.83 13.05
C ASN A 243 -9.87 5.40 12.25
N GLN A 244 -9.77 5.43 10.92
CA GLN A 244 -10.82 5.88 10.00
C GLN A 244 -11.65 4.73 9.43
N VAL A 245 -11.32 3.48 9.78
CA VAL A 245 -12.00 2.27 9.29
C VAL A 245 -12.86 1.69 10.42
N PRO A 246 -14.16 1.40 10.17
CA PRO A 246 -15.00 0.73 11.15
C PRO A 246 -14.51 -0.69 11.40
N GLU A 247 -14.85 -1.25 12.57
CA GLU A 247 -14.48 -2.63 12.94
C GLU A 247 -15.03 -3.68 11.97
N SER A 248 -16.17 -3.39 11.33
CA SER A 248 -16.85 -4.25 10.36
C SER A 248 -17.55 -3.43 9.27
N GLY A 249 -17.87 -4.08 8.13
CA GLY A 249 -18.69 -3.51 7.05
C GLY A 249 -17.93 -2.78 5.94
N ALA A 250 -16.66 -2.43 6.15
CA ALA A 250 -15.79 -1.91 5.09
C ALA A 250 -15.25 -3.04 4.18
N THR A 251 -14.77 -2.67 2.99
CA THR A 251 -14.02 -3.56 2.09
C THR A 251 -12.58 -3.08 2.00
N LEU A 252 -11.60 -3.97 2.22
CA LEU A 252 -10.19 -3.68 2.00
C LEU A 252 -9.77 -4.11 0.59
N ILE A 253 -8.96 -3.26 -0.03
CA ILE A 253 -8.30 -3.50 -1.32
C ILE A 253 -6.81 -3.26 -1.10
N ALA A 254 -5.98 -4.29 -1.21
CA ALA A 254 -4.53 -4.22 -0.99
C ALA A 254 -3.80 -4.66 -2.26
N LEU A 255 -3.35 -3.71 -3.07
CA LEU A 255 -2.75 -4.00 -4.38
C LEU A 255 -1.23 -3.78 -4.34
N PRO A 256 -0.41 -4.85 -4.25
CA PRO A 256 1.03 -4.72 -4.23
C PRO A 256 1.58 -4.39 -5.62
N MET A 257 2.79 -3.83 -5.64
CA MET A 257 3.61 -3.87 -6.84
C MET A 257 3.73 -5.31 -7.34
N LYS A 258 3.42 -5.54 -8.62
CA LYS A 258 3.39 -6.88 -9.21
C LYS A 258 4.80 -7.36 -9.60
N ILE A 259 5.65 -7.58 -8.60
CA ILE A 259 7.03 -8.06 -8.78
C ILE A 259 7.00 -9.55 -9.12
N ARG A 260 7.54 -9.93 -10.28
CA ARG A 260 7.64 -11.33 -10.71
C ARG A 260 8.56 -12.10 -9.75
N GLY A 261 8.02 -13.09 -9.07
CA GLY A 261 8.77 -13.91 -8.12
C GLY A 261 9.09 -13.21 -6.79
N GLY A 262 8.51 -12.03 -6.52
CA GLY A 262 8.79 -11.27 -5.30
C GLY A 262 8.22 -11.94 -4.04
N SER A 263 8.91 -11.75 -2.90
CA SER A 263 8.42 -12.13 -1.58
C SER A 263 7.48 -11.10 -0.96
N GLY A 264 7.44 -9.89 -1.49
CA GLY A 264 6.51 -8.85 -1.07
C GLY A 264 6.50 -7.68 -2.02
N GLY A 265 6.08 -6.52 -1.52
CA GLY A 265 6.29 -5.25 -2.20
C GLY A 265 5.46 -4.10 -1.66
N PRO A 266 5.87 -2.85 -1.96
CA PRO A 266 5.08 -1.66 -1.68
C PRO A 266 3.65 -1.81 -2.18
N THR A 267 2.68 -1.49 -1.32
CA THR A 267 1.28 -1.82 -1.55
C THR A 267 0.40 -0.60 -1.32
N ARG A 268 -0.47 -0.28 -2.28
CA ARG A 268 -1.52 0.71 -2.05
C ARG A 268 -2.72 -0.01 -1.43
N ILE A 269 -2.96 0.29 -0.16
CA ILE A 269 -4.08 -0.24 0.61
C ILE A 269 -5.13 0.86 0.72
N ILE A 270 -6.37 0.54 0.37
CA ILE A 270 -7.53 1.40 0.60
C ILE A 270 -8.63 0.62 1.30
N ALA A 271 -9.44 1.32 2.09
CA ALA A 271 -10.73 0.83 2.57
C ALA A 271 -11.87 1.57 1.87
N ILE A 272 -12.87 0.84 1.37
CA ILE A 272 -14.14 1.41 0.94
C ILE A 272 -15.12 1.26 2.11
N LEU A 273 -15.59 2.40 2.63
CA LEU A 273 -16.58 2.44 3.69
C LEU A 273 -17.98 2.02 3.19
N PRO A 274 -18.86 1.49 4.06
CA PRO A 274 -20.21 1.08 3.69
C PRO A 274 -21.09 2.22 3.15
#